data_AF-A0A7W7WFT2-F1
#
_entry.id   AF-A0A7W7WFT2-F1
#
_cell.length_a   1.000
_cell.length_b   1.000
_cell.length_c   1.000
_cell.angle_alpha   90.00
_cell.angle_beta   90.00
_cell.angle_gamma   90.00
#
_symmetry.space_group_name_H-M   'P 1'
#
loop_
_entity.id
_entity.type
_entity.pdbx_description
1 polymer ?
#
loop_
_entity_poly.entity_id
_entity_poly.type
_entity_poly.pdbx_seq_one_letter_code
_entity_poly.pdbx_strand_id
1 'polypeptide(L)'
;MTDLHTAAAPALLRRLPLNGLYPAKYRAAHGEEIAAVFADALQFADSRTALREWTALAAHAVRLRTRLSSRDPVGRILAGAAPFLLAGGAALSVVQLLIGALLPDRSANWVAGAAQTVPWVLALLCAAVGRWASARALVLMAVVTRTGIAVAALFHPATALTQYSELLGLWLVMGVLVLIAPPDAVDLSRRGRSWAIGSAVAIALPMSGIAVLWIGTFPEDYPNLVFPPVQQALLDLSTAWPALVLSLAYLARLARPNTDPLHTGGIALAVLPWTLTVVPPLYRSIPTDAHDLLRNAGVTFVLLATATTIGTLRRNSRRTRLAEPDGPRASDPTV
;
A
#
# COMPACT_ATOMS: atom_id res chain seq x y z
N MET A 1 15.68 41.79 -15.42
CA MET A 1 14.26 42.08 -15.69
C MET A 1 13.45 40.83 -15.31
N THR A 2 13.51 40.42 -14.04
CA THR A 2 13.20 39.03 -13.60
C THR A 2 12.67 38.93 -12.16
N ASP A 3 11.97 39.94 -11.63
CA ASP A 3 11.57 39.93 -10.20
C ASP A 3 10.07 40.06 -9.89
N LEU A 4 9.18 40.14 -10.89
CA LEU A 4 7.74 40.30 -10.64
C LEU A 4 6.98 38.98 -10.39
N HIS A 5 7.53 37.82 -10.77
CA HIS A 5 6.84 36.53 -10.54
C HIS A 5 7.09 35.91 -9.16
N THR A 6 8.17 36.28 -8.47
CA THR A 6 8.56 35.67 -7.19
C THR A 6 7.72 36.18 -6.01
N ALA A 7 7.19 37.40 -6.09
CA ALA A 7 6.37 38.01 -5.05
C ALA A 7 4.88 37.58 -5.08
N ALA A 8 4.37 37.09 -6.22
CA ALA A 8 2.95 36.81 -6.40
C ALA A 8 2.48 35.49 -5.77
N ALA A 9 3.33 34.47 -5.74
CA ALA A 9 2.99 33.16 -5.18
C ALA A 9 2.71 33.17 -3.65
N PRO A 10 3.52 33.82 -2.79
CA PRO A 10 3.20 33.91 -1.36
C PRO A 10 1.89 34.69 -1.10
N ALA A 11 1.55 35.68 -1.94
CA ALA A 11 0.29 36.40 -1.83
C ALA A 11 -0.93 35.53 -2.18
N LEU A 12 -0.83 34.64 -3.18
CA LEU A 12 -1.87 33.67 -3.52
C LEU A 12 -2.06 32.61 -2.44
N LEU A 13 -0.96 32.08 -1.88
CA LEU A 13 -1.01 31.08 -0.81
C LEU A 13 -1.65 31.64 0.48
N ARG A 14 -1.44 32.93 0.79
CA ARG A 14 -2.14 33.63 1.89
C ARG A 14 -3.65 33.73 1.68
N ARG A 15 -4.15 33.67 0.43
CA ARG A 15 -5.59 33.74 0.10
C ARG A 15 -6.27 32.38 0.08
N LEU A 16 -5.53 31.27 0.11
CA LEU A 16 -6.12 29.94 0.16
C LEU A 16 -6.76 29.70 1.54
N PRO A 17 -7.99 29.19 1.62
CA PRO A 17 -8.74 29.08 2.87
C PRO A 17 -8.24 27.91 3.75
N LEU A 18 -7.04 28.04 4.32
CA LEU A 18 -6.48 27.09 5.30
C LEU A 18 -7.41 26.94 6.52
N ASN A 19 -8.00 28.03 6.99
CA ASN A 19 -8.94 28.01 8.11
C ASN A 19 -10.12 27.07 7.85
N GLY A 20 -10.61 26.96 6.60
CA GLY A 20 -11.71 26.07 6.24
C GLY A 20 -11.40 24.58 6.37
N LEU A 21 -10.12 24.19 6.34
CA LEU A 21 -9.69 22.79 6.45
C LEU A 21 -9.76 22.27 7.88
N TYR A 22 -9.50 23.12 8.87
CA TYR A 22 -9.53 22.75 10.29
C TYR A 22 -10.97 22.57 10.80
N PRO A 23 -11.22 21.59 11.70
CA PRO A 23 -12.50 21.46 12.41
C PRO A 23 -12.87 22.74 13.17
N ALA A 24 -14.16 23.09 13.20
CA ALA A 24 -14.65 24.36 13.76
C ALA A 24 -14.20 24.60 15.21
N LYS A 25 -14.27 23.57 16.07
CA LYS A 25 -13.83 23.66 17.48
C LYS A 25 -12.33 23.95 17.61
N TYR A 26 -11.51 23.33 16.77
CA TYR A 26 -10.05 23.52 16.79
C TYR A 26 -9.67 24.90 16.27
N ARG A 27 -10.35 25.36 15.21
CA ARG A 27 -10.19 26.71 14.68
C ARG A 27 -10.57 27.79 15.69
N ALA A 28 -11.64 27.59 16.46
CA ALA A 28 -12.04 28.53 17.50
C ALA A 28 -11.00 28.65 18.63
N ALA A 29 -10.28 27.58 18.93
CA ALA A 29 -9.28 27.56 20.01
C ALA A 29 -7.88 28.02 19.55
N HIS A 30 -7.46 27.65 18.34
CA HIS A 30 -6.07 27.82 17.88
C HIS A 30 -5.93 28.50 16.51
N GLY A 31 -7.04 28.91 15.88
CA GLY A 31 -7.02 29.43 14.51
C GLY A 31 -6.22 30.72 14.35
N GLU A 32 -6.32 31.63 15.32
CA GLU A 32 -5.55 32.89 15.32
C GLU A 32 -4.06 32.64 15.47
N GLU A 33 -3.67 31.77 16.41
CA GLU A 33 -2.28 31.37 16.63
C GLU A 33 -1.68 30.69 15.39
N ILE A 34 -2.40 29.75 14.78
CA ILE A 34 -1.95 29.05 13.56
C ILE A 34 -1.78 30.02 12.40
N ALA A 35 -2.72 30.97 12.23
CA ALA A 35 -2.63 31.98 11.19
C ALA A 35 -1.46 32.94 11.42
N ALA A 36 -1.22 33.36 12.67
CA ALA A 36 -0.10 34.22 13.04
C ALA A 36 1.25 33.53 12.80
N VAL A 37 1.42 32.30 13.31
CA VAL A 37 2.64 31.50 13.10
C VAL A 37 2.89 31.23 11.63
N PHE A 38 1.85 30.94 10.84
CA PHE A 38 1.99 30.75 9.41
C PHE A 38 2.37 32.04 8.67
N ALA A 39 1.78 33.18 9.04
CA ALA A 39 2.11 34.47 8.45
C ALA A 39 3.58 34.86 8.73
N ASP A 40 4.04 34.61 9.95
CA ASP A 40 5.43 34.82 10.38
C ASP A 40 6.40 33.91 9.62
N ALA A 41 6.09 32.61 9.53
CA ALA A 41 6.87 31.64 8.76
C ALA A 41 6.96 32.00 7.26
N LEU A 42 5.97 32.70 6.72
CA LEU A 42 5.94 33.16 5.33
C LEU A 42 6.58 34.53 5.09
N GLN A 43 6.97 35.28 6.14
CA GLN A 43 7.44 36.66 5.98
C GLN A 43 8.70 36.77 5.13
N PHE A 44 9.58 35.77 5.21
CA PHE A 44 10.85 35.71 4.47
C PHE A 44 11.01 34.44 3.63
N ALA A 45 9.94 33.65 3.48
CA ALA A 45 9.99 32.39 2.74
C ALA A 45 9.99 32.63 1.22
N ASP A 46 10.82 31.88 0.50
CA ASP A 46 10.71 31.76 -0.95
C ASP A 46 9.43 31.00 -1.34
N SER A 47 9.04 31.08 -2.62
CA SER A 47 7.79 30.48 -3.09
C SER A 47 7.72 28.96 -2.87
N ARG A 48 8.85 28.26 -2.93
CA ARG A 48 8.92 26.81 -2.71
C ARG A 48 8.73 26.46 -1.24
N THR A 49 9.41 27.17 -0.35
CA THR A 49 9.22 26.99 1.11
C THR A 49 7.79 27.33 1.50
N ALA A 50 7.23 28.42 0.97
CA ALA A 50 5.84 28.81 1.23
C ALA A 50 4.83 27.70 0.85
N LEU A 51 5.00 27.09 -0.33
CA LEU A 51 4.16 25.97 -0.75
C LEU A 51 4.35 24.73 0.14
N ARG A 52 5.59 24.45 0.54
CA ARG A 52 5.88 23.33 1.45
C ARG A 52 5.21 23.51 2.81
N GLU A 53 5.30 24.71 3.40
CA GLU A 53 4.66 25.00 4.68
C GLU A 53 3.12 24.95 4.56
N TRP A 54 2.56 25.51 3.47
CA TRP A 54 1.12 25.44 3.21
C TRP A 54 0.63 23.99 3.09
N THR A 55 1.34 23.15 2.32
CA THR A 55 0.98 21.74 2.14
C THR A 55 1.12 20.94 3.43
N ALA A 56 2.12 21.25 4.26
CA ALA A 56 2.27 20.64 5.58
C ALA A 56 1.09 20.97 6.50
N LEU A 57 0.66 22.24 6.56
CA LEU A 57 -0.49 22.67 7.34
C LEU A 57 -1.81 22.09 6.81
N ALA A 58 -2.02 22.12 5.50
CA ALA A 58 -3.20 21.53 4.88
C ALA A 58 -3.30 20.03 5.18
N ALA A 59 -2.19 19.30 5.05
CA ALA A 59 -2.13 17.88 5.39
C ALA A 59 -2.41 17.63 6.87
N HIS A 60 -1.90 18.48 7.77
CA HIS A 60 -2.19 18.39 9.19
C HIS A 60 -3.68 18.62 9.49
N ALA A 61 -4.28 19.66 8.93
CA ALA A 61 -5.70 19.98 9.07
C ALA A 61 -6.61 18.84 8.58
N VAL A 62 -6.29 18.27 7.42
CA VAL A 62 -7.00 17.10 6.87
C VAL A 62 -6.89 15.93 7.82
N ARG A 63 -5.67 15.57 8.30
CA ARG A 63 -5.49 14.46 9.25
C ARG A 63 -6.27 14.66 10.54
N LEU A 64 -6.33 15.90 11.06
CA LEU A 64 -7.09 16.22 12.25
C LEU A 64 -8.59 16.02 12.02
N ARG A 65 -9.09 16.42 10.85
CA ARG A 65 -10.50 16.27 10.48
C ARG A 65 -10.89 14.81 10.22
N THR A 66 -10.01 14.03 9.62
CA THR A 66 -10.26 12.62 9.28
C THR A 66 -9.84 11.65 10.39
N ARG A 67 -9.31 12.14 11.52
CA ARG A 67 -8.75 11.31 12.61
C ARG A 67 -7.70 10.31 12.12
N LEU A 68 -6.81 10.80 11.26
CA LEU A 68 -5.72 10.03 10.67
C LEU A 68 -4.37 10.40 11.28
N SER A 69 -4.36 10.88 12.51
CA SER A 69 -3.14 11.12 13.26
C SER A 69 -2.49 9.80 13.70
N SER A 70 -1.20 9.83 13.97
CA SER A 70 -0.48 8.73 14.64
C SER A 70 -1.05 8.39 16.03
N ARG A 71 -1.78 9.32 16.66
CA ARG A 71 -2.49 9.09 17.93
C ARG A 71 -3.83 8.38 17.76
N ASP A 72 -4.43 8.45 16.57
CA ASP A 72 -5.75 7.89 16.31
C ASP A 72 -5.67 6.42 15.90
N PRO A 73 -6.68 5.59 16.24
CA PRO A 73 -6.70 4.19 15.86
C PRO A 73 -6.61 3.95 14.35
N VAL A 74 -7.34 4.75 13.57
CA VAL A 74 -7.40 4.62 12.10
C VAL A 74 -6.04 4.96 11.49
N GLY A 75 -5.39 6.03 11.96
CA GLY A 75 -4.05 6.40 11.49
C GLY A 75 -3.01 5.32 11.77
N ARG A 76 -3.05 4.68 12.94
CA ARG A 76 -2.16 3.55 13.30
C ARG A 76 -2.41 2.30 12.46
N ILE A 77 -3.67 1.99 12.16
CA ILE A 77 -4.03 0.90 11.25
C ILE A 77 -3.48 1.18 9.85
N LEU A 78 -3.70 2.37 9.29
CA LEU A 78 -3.18 2.73 7.97
C LEU A 78 -1.64 2.71 7.93
N ALA A 79 -0.98 3.21 8.99
CA ALA A 79 0.47 3.17 9.10
C ALA A 79 1.03 1.74 9.15
N GLY A 80 0.31 0.81 9.81
CA GLY A 80 0.62 -0.61 9.77
C GLY A 80 0.40 -1.26 8.41
N ALA A 81 -0.61 -0.82 7.66
CA ALA A 81 -0.95 -1.33 6.33
C ALA A 81 0.05 -0.88 5.25
N ALA A 82 0.50 0.38 5.31
CA ALA A 82 1.19 1.04 4.21
C ALA A 82 2.46 0.31 3.71
N PRO A 83 3.37 -0.22 4.56
CA PRO A 83 4.53 -0.97 4.09
C PRO A 83 4.16 -2.25 3.32
N PHE A 84 3.08 -2.93 3.71
CA PHE A 84 2.64 -4.18 3.10
C PHE A 84 1.85 -3.94 1.80
N LEU A 85 1.06 -2.87 1.75
CA LEU A 85 0.43 -2.40 0.51
C LEU A 85 1.49 -1.99 -0.52
N LEU A 86 2.53 -1.27 -0.08
CA LEU A 86 3.66 -0.90 -0.94
C LEU A 86 4.43 -2.13 -1.42
N ALA A 87 4.67 -3.11 -0.54
CA ALA A 87 5.29 -4.38 -0.89
C ALA A 87 4.47 -5.14 -1.94
N GLY A 88 3.15 -5.19 -1.75
CA GLY A 88 2.21 -5.79 -2.69
C GLY A 88 2.20 -5.14 -4.06
N GLY A 89 2.09 -3.81 -4.11
CA GLY A 89 2.14 -3.03 -5.35
C GLY A 89 3.49 -3.15 -6.07
N ALA A 90 4.60 -3.18 -5.33
CA ALA A 90 5.93 -3.41 -5.91
C ALA A 90 6.07 -4.84 -6.47
N ALA A 91 5.57 -5.85 -5.77
CA ALA A 91 5.60 -7.24 -6.23
C ALA A 91 4.82 -7.42 -7.54
N LEU A 92 3.59 -6.90 -7.61
CA LEU A 92 2.77 -6.93 -8.83
C LEU A 92 3.44 -6.14 -9.97
N SER A 93 4.11 -5.03 -9.65
CA SER A 93 4.87 -4.24 -10.63
C SER A 93 6.05 -5.01 -11.22
N VAL A 94 6.79 -5.79 -10.40
CA VAL A 94 7.86 -6.66 -10.89
C VAL A 94 7.33 -7.71 -11.86
N VAL A 95 6.21 -8.34 -11.52
CA VAL A 95 5.56 -9.33 -12.40
C VAL A 95 5.16 -8.68 -13.74
N GLN A 96 4.54 -7.50 -13.69
CA GLN A 96 4.13 -6.78 -14.91
C GLN A 96 5.33 -6.34 -15.77
N LEU A 97 6.42 -5.87 -15.14
CA LEU A 97 7.66 -5.54 -15.84
C LEU A 97 8.30 -6.76 -16.50
N LEU A 98 8.32 -7.89 -15.81
CA LEU A 98 8.87 -9.15 -16.32
C LEU A 98 8.09 -9.62 -17.54
N ILE A 99 6.76 -9.65 -17.46
CA ILE A 99 5.89 -10.00 -18.59
C ILE A 99 6.15 -9.07 -19.77
N GLY A 100 6.19 -7.75 -19.53
CA GLY A 100 6.45 -6.78 -20.59
C GLY A 100 7.84 -6.93 -21.23
N ALA A 101 8.87 -7.30 -20.46
CA ALA A 101 10.23 -7.46 -20.95
C ALA A 101 10.45 -8.73 -21.79
N LEU A 102 9.68 -9.77 -21.51
CA LEU A 102 9.78 -11.09 -22.13
C LEU A 102 8.83 -11.28 -23.33
N LEU A 103 7.82 -10.43 -23.49
CA LEU A 103 6.98 -10.46 -24.68
C LEU A 103 7.79 -9.99 -25.92
N PRO A 104 7.64 -10.69 -27.07
CA PRO A 104 8.45 -10.44 -28.27
C PRO A 104 8.17 -9.07 -28.91
N ASP A 105 6.98 -8.51 -28.71
CA ASP A 105 6.63 -7.19 -29.21
C ASP A 105 6.98 -6.09 -28.19
N ARG A 106 8.23 -5.63 -28.25
CA ARG A 106 8.71 -4.44 -27.48
C ARG A 106 8.22 -3.15 -28.14
N SER A 107 6.91 -2.99 -28.20
CA SER A 107 6.23 -1.80 -28.71
C SER A 107 6.14 -0.68 -27.66
N ALA A 108 5.57 0.46 -28.03
CA ALA A 108 5.31 1.61 -27.13
C ALA A 108 4.56 1.21 -25.84
N ASN A 109 3.89 0.06 -25.87
CA ASN A 109 3.10 -0.54 -24.80
C ASN A 109 3.98 -0.89 -23.59
N TRP A 110 5.19 -1.39 -23.84
CA TRP A 110 6.13 -1.72 -22.77
C TRP A 110 6.59 -0.46 -22.02
N VAL A 111 6.88 0.62 -22.74
CA VAL A 111 7.31 1.90 -22.12
C VAL A 111 6.19 2.46 -21.24
N ALA A 112 4.95 2.45 -21.73
CA ALA A 112 3.79 2.88 -20.95
C ALA A 112 3.55 1.97 -19.72
N GLY A 113 3.70 0.66 -19.86
CA GLY A 113 3.63 -0.29 -18.74
C GLY A 113 4.74 -0.07 -17.71
N ALA A 114 5.98 0.16 -18.15
CA ALA A 114 7.12 0.47 -17.29
C ALA A 114 6.93 1.79 -16.53
N ALA A 115 6.46 2.85 -17.20
CA ALA A 115 6.20 4.14 -16.57
C ALA A 115 5.17 4.06 -15.42
N GLN A 116 4.25 3.10 -15.48
CA GLN A 116 3.22 2.85 -14.45
C GLN A 116 3.67 1.94 -13.30
N THR A 117 4.69 1.12 -13.51
CA THR A 117 5.11 0.03 -12.59
C THR A 117 6.44 0.30 -11.91
N VAL A 118 7.42 0.85 -12.63
CA VAL A 118 8.74 1.24 -12.08
C VAL A 118 8.62 2.11 -10.83
N PRO A 119 7.71 3.10 -10.75
CA PRO A 119 7.62 3.95 -9.55
C PRO A 119 7.26 3.18 -8.28
N TRP A 120 6.46 2.10 -8.36
CA TRP A 120 6.14 1.25 -7.21
C TRP A 120 7.36 0.49 -6.69
N VAL A 121 8.18 -0.04 -7.59
CA VAL A 121 9.43 -0.73 -7.24
C VAL A 121 10.41 0.24 -6.60
N LEU A 122 10.62 1.40 -7.23
CA LEU A 122 11.47 2.46 -6.68
C LEU A 122 10.94 2.98 -5.34
N ALA A 123 9.63 3.06 -5.15
CA ALA A 123 9.02 3.46 -3.89
C ALA A 123 9.33 2.47 -2.77
N LEU A 124 9.23 1.16 -3.03
CA LEU A 124 9.63 0.15 -2.07
C LEU A 124 11.13 0.23 -1.73
N LEU A 125 12.00 0.45 -2.73
CA LEU A 125 13.44 0.64 -2.50
C LEU A 125 13.72 1.90 -1.66
N CYS A 126 13.03 3.01 -1.93
CA CYS A 126 13.13 4.21 -1.09
C CYS A 126 12.71 3.92 0.35
N ALA A 127 11.58 3.22 0.55
CA ALA A 127 11.11 2.82 1.87
C ALA A 127 12.10 1.87 2.57
N ALA A 128 12.73 0.96 1.83
CA ALA A 128 13.77 0.06 2.33
C ALA A 128 15.03 0.79 2.82
N VAL A 129 15.35 1.95 2.24
CA VAL A 129 16.44 2.82 2.70
C VAL A 129 15.99 3.77 3.83
N GLY A 130 14.70 3.79 4.17
CA GLY A 130 14.12 4.67 5.19
C GLY A 130 13.63 6.03 4.66
N ARG A 131 13.61 6.22 3.34
CA ARG A 131 13.15 7.44 2.66
C ARG A 131 11.66 7.38 2.33
N TRP A 132 10.82 7.39 3.36
CA TRP A 132 9.37 7.25 3.22
C TRP A 132 8.70 8.39 2.43
N ALA A 133 9.20 9.63 2.57
CA ALA A 133 8.68 10.77 1.81
C ALA A 133 8.86 10.57 0.29
N SER A 134 10.05 10.12 -0.13
CA SER A 134 10.34 9.79 -1.53
C SER A 134 9.48 8.63 -2.02
N ALA A 135 9.27 7.61 -1.17
CA ALA A 135 8.39 6.49 -1.50
C ALA A 135 6.95 6.97 -1.78
N ARG A 136 6.39 7.86 -0.94
CA ARG A 136 5.05 8.43 -1.16
C ARG A 136 4.98 9.27 -2.42
N ALA A 137 6.00 10.08 -2.72
CA ALA A 137 6.04 10.85 -3.96
C ALA A 137 6.01 9.94 -5.21
N LEU A 138 6.75 8.82 -5.18
CA LEU A 138 6.75 7.83 -6.25
C LEU A 138 5.42 7.07 -6.36
N VAL A 139 4.77 6.74 -5.24
CA VAL A 139 3.41 6.15 -5.26
C VAL A 139 2.40 7.14 -5.85
N LEU A 140 2.48 8.42 -5.47
CA LEU A 140 1.63 9.47 -6.03
C LEU A 140 1.83 9.59 -7.54
N MET A 141 3.10 9.62 -7.99
CA MET A 141 3.44 9.61 -9.41
C MET A 141 2.83 8.39 -10.11
N ALA A 142 2.96 7.20 -9.53
CA ALA A 142 2.38 5.98 -10.11
C ALA A 142 0.85 6.06 -10.25
N VAL A 143 0.16 6.56 -9.22
CA VAL A 143 -1.29 6.73 -9.18
C VAL A 143 -1.75 7.76 -10.21
N VAL A 144 -1.09 8.92 -10.29
CA VAL A 144 -1.41 9.98 -11.25
C VAL A 144 -1.19 9.50 -12.68
N THR A 145 -0.05 8.86 -12.96
CA THR A 145 0.25 8.32 -14.30
C THR A 145 -0.78 7.28 -14.72
N ARG A 146 -1.13 6.33 -13.84
CA ARG A 146 -2.17 5.31 -14.14
C ARG A 146 -3.54 5.95 -14.39
N THR A 147 -3.91 6.95 -13.59
CA THR A 147 -5.18 7.67 -13.75
C THR A 147 -5.21 8.45 -15.07
N GLY A 148 -4.13 9.15 -15.40
CA GLY A 148 -4.01 9.89 -16.66
C GLY A 148 -4.08 8.97 -17.87
N ILE A 149 -3.44 7.81 -17.81
CA ILE A 149 -3.50 6.79 -18.86
C ILE A 149 -4.91 6.22 -19.00
N ALA A 150 -5.59 5.92 -17.88
CA ALA A 150 -6.97 5.44 -17.92
C ALA A 150 -7.94 6.50 -18.50
N VAL A 151 -7.75 7.78 -18.18
CA VAL A 151 -8.52 8.88 -18.77
C VAL A 151 -8.22 9.01 -20.27
N ALA A 152 -6.95 8.93 -20.67
CA ALA A 152 -6.56 8.97 -22.09
C ALA A 152 -7.16 7.80 -22.89
N ALA A 153 -7.25 6.61 -22.28
CA ALA A 153 -7.86 5.43 -22.88
C ALA A 153 -9.36 5.62 -23.20
N LEU A 154 -10.08 6.49 -22.46
CA LEU A 154 -11.47 6.84 -22.78
C LEU A 154 -11.62 7.57 -24.12
N PHE A 155 -10.59 8.33 -24.52
CA PHE A 155 -10.57 9.07 -25.78
C PHE A 155 -9.92 8.27 -26.93
N HIS A 156 -9.06 7.31 -26.59
CA HIS A 156 -8.31 6.51 -27.56
C HIS A 156 -8.36 5.00 -27.24
N PRO A 157 -9.54 4.36 -27.34
CA PRO A 157 -9.76 2.97 -26.91
C PRO A 157 -9.03 1.93 -27.78
N ALA A 158 -8.62 2.28 -28.99
CA ALA A 158 -7.83 1.41 -29.86
C ALA A 158 -6.33 1.37 -29.48
N THR A 159 -5.89 2.21 -28.54
CA THR A 159 -4.49 2.21 -28.11
C THR A 159 -4.25 1.16 -27.04
N ALA A 160 -3.06 0.56 -27.05
CA ALA A 160 -2.64 -0.42 -26.06
C ALA A 160 -2.55 0.09 -24.61
N LEU A 161 -2.82 1.37 -24.39
CA LEU A 161 -2.98 1.96 -23.06
C LEU A 161 -4.14 1.31 -22.27
N THR A 162 -5.11 0.72 -22.97
CA THR A 162 -6.29 0.05 -22.39
C THR A 162 -5.96 -1.27 -21.68
N GLN A 163 -4.87 -1.95 -22.06
CA GLN A 163 -4.48 -3.22 -21.43
C GLN A 163 -4.10 -3.08 -19.94
N TYR A 164 -3.91 -1.85 -19.45
CA TYR A 164 -3.51 -1.55 -18.08
C TYR A 164 -4.61 -0.86 -17.26
N SER A 165 -5.74 -0.48 -17.87
CA SER A 165 -6.81 0.25 -17.17
C SER A 165 -7.66 -0.65 -16.28
N GLU A 166 -7.72 -1.96 -16.55
CA GLU A 166 -8.57 -2.89 -15.80
C GLU A 166 -8.16 -3.01 -14.33
N LEU A 167 -6.88 -2.79 -14.01
CA LEU A 167 -6.39 -2.82 -12.64
C LEU A 167 -6.46 -1.48 -11.91
N LEU A 168 -6.98 -0.43 -12.55
CA LEU A 168 -6.96 0.93 -11.99
C LEU A 168 -7.53 0.95 -10.56
N GLY A 169 -8.67 0.30 -10.32
CA GLY A 169 -9.30 0.24 -9.00
C GLY A 169 -8.37 -0.30 -7.91
N LEU A 170 -7.70 -1.42 -8.18
CA LEU A 170 -6.73 -2.02 -7.26
C LEU A 170 -5.56 -1.08 -6.95
N TRP A 171 -4.96 -0.47 -7.97
CA TRP A 171 -3.84 0.47 -7.80
C TRP A 171 -4.25 1.75 -7.07
N LEU A 172 -5.44 2.26 -7.35
CA LEU A 172 -6.00 3.41 -6.64
C LEU A 172 -6.21 3.10 -5.17
N VAL A 173 -6.84 1.97 -4.85
CA VAL A 173 -7.07 1.56 -3.45
C VAL A 173 -5.75 1.42 -2.70
N MET A 174 -4.78 0.66 -3.24
CA MET A 174 -3.48 0.50 -2.59
C MET A 174 -2.73 1.83 -2.47
N GLY A 175 -2.69 2.63 -3.54
CA GLY A 175 -1.97 3.90 -3.60
C GLY A 175 -2.54 4.92 -2.64
N VAL A 176 -3.86 5.09 -2.63
CA VAL A 176 -4.56 6.02 -1.73
C VAL A 176 -4.34 5.62 -0.28
N LEU A 177 -4.47 4.34 0.08
CA LEU A 177 -4.23 3.88 1.45
C LEU A 177 -2.78 4.15 1.89
N VAL A 178 -1.78 3.93 1.02
CA VAL A 178 -0.38 4.27 1.30
C VAL A 178 -0.17 5.78 1.43
N LEU A 179 -0.80 6.58 0.58
CA LEU A 179 -0.67 8.04 0.56
C LEU A 179 -1.35 8.70 1.75
N ILE A 180 -2.45 8.14 2.23
CA ILE A 180 -3.21 8.66 3.37
C ILE A 180 -2.57 8.27 4.71
N ALA A 181 -1.78 7.19 4.76
CA ALA A 181 -1.12 6.73 5.97
C ALA A 181 -0.25 7.83 6.62
N PRO A 182 -0.38 8.06 7.95
CA PRO A 182 0.41 9.07 8.64
C PRO A 182 1.90 8.70 8.60
N PRO A 183 2.77 9.56 8.03
CA PRO A 183 4.18 9.25 7.78
C PRO A 183 4.98 9.06 9.08
N ASP A 184 4.54 9.67 10.16
CA ASP A 184 5.14 9.63 11.49
C ASP A 184 4.85 8.33 12.26
N ALA A 185 3.81 7.58 11.87
CA ALA A 185 3.47 6.31 12.50
C ALA A 185 4.01 5.08 11.75
N VAL A 186 4.50 5.22 10.52
CA VAL A 186 4.96 4.06 9.73
C VAL A 186 6.21 3.44 10.39
N ASP A 187 6.20 2.12 10.59
CA ASP A 187 7.32 1.36 11.16
C ASP A 187 8.51 1.31 10.18
N LEU A 188 9.39 2.32 10.26
CA LEU A 188 10.62 2.42 9.47
C LEU A 188 11.82 1.71 10.12
N SER A 189 11.60 0.94 11.19
CA SER A 189 12.66 0.15 11.81
C SER A 189 13.28 -0.82 10.79
N ARG A 190 14.55 -1.21 10.99
CA ARG A 190 15.24 -2.18 10.11
C ARG A 190 14.42 -3.47 9.95
N ARG A 191 13.74 -3.88 11.02
CA ARG A 191 12.86 -5.06 11.04
C ARG A 191 11.57 -4.80 10.26
N GLY A 192 10.88 -3.68 10.47
CA GLY A 192 9.69 -3.33 9.68
C GLY A 192 9.98 -3.34 8.18
N ARG A 193 11.10 -2.71 7.79
CA ARG A 193 11.60 -2.69 6.41
C ARG A 193 11.91 -4.08 5.85
N SER A 194 12.59 -4.95 6.60
CA SER A 194 12.90 -6.31 6.13
C SER A 194 11.64 -7.17 5.96
N TRP A 195 10.62 -6.96 6.79
CA TRP A 195 9.32 -7.64 6.64
C TRP A 195 8.57 -7.19 5.38
N ALA A 196 8.57 -5.89 5.07
CA ALA A 196 7.97 -5.39 3.84
C ALA A 196 8.66 -5.94 2.59
N ILE A 197 10.01 -5.90 2.55
CA ILE A 197 10.80 -6.46 1.43
C ILE A 197 10.58 -7.96 1.31
N GLY A 198 10.65 -8.69 2.44
CA GLY A 198 10.43 -10.14 2.46
C GLY A 198 9.03 -10.52 1.95
N SER A 199 8.00 -9.74 2.30
CA SER A 199 6.65 -9.93 1.76
C SER A 199 6.59 -9.67 0.26
N ALA A 200 7.23 -8.59 -0.22
CA ALA A 200 7.29 -8.29 -1.65
C ALA A 200 7.94 -9.44 -2.45
N VAL A 201 9.07 -9.96 -1.97
CA VAL A 201 9.77 -11.09 -2.61
C VAL A 201 8.92 -12.36 -2.56
N ALA A 202 8.32 -12.67 -1.42
CA ALA A 202 7.47 -13.85 -1.25
C ALA A 202 6.22 -13.82 -2.15
N ILE A 203 5.70 -12.63 -2.47
CA ILE A 203 4.61 -12.45 -3.44
C ILE A 203 5.16 -12.55 -4.87
N ALA A 204 6.19 -11.78 -5.19
CA ALA A 204 6.67 -11.60 -6.56
C ALA A 204 7.25 -12.88 -7.16
N LEU A 205 7.99 -13.68 -6.38
CA LEU A 205 8.74 -14.83 -6.89
C LEU A 205 7.84 -15.92 -7.50
N PRO A 206 6.83 -16.48 -6.80
CA PRO A 206 5.96 -17.49 -7.38
C PRO A 206 5.05 -16.91 -8.47
N MET A 207 4.55 -15.68 -8.32
CA MET A 207 3.76 -15.04 -9.38
C MET A 207 4.58 -14.82 -10.65
N SER A 208 5.85 -14.45 -10.53
CA SER A 208 6.78 -14.32 -11.66
C SER A 208 7.08 -15.67 -12.30
N GLY A 209 7.28 -16.72 -11.50
CA GLY A 209 7.48 -18.08 -12.01
C GLY A 209 6.28 -18.57 -12.83
N ILE A 210 5.06 -18.35 -12.33
CA ILE A 210 3.83 -18.62 -13.09
C ILE A 210 3.81 -17.78 -14.36
N ALA A 211 3.99 -16.46 -14.26
CA ALA A 211 3.98 -15.59 -15.44
C ALA A 211 4.96 -16.06 -16.53
N VAL A 212 6.19 -16.43 -16.16
CA VAL A 212 7.22 -16.94 -17.09
C VAL A 212 6.83 -18.25 -17.73
N LEU A 213 6.28 -19.21 -16.98
CA LEU A 213 5.81 -20.48 -17.52
C LEU A 213 4.72 -20.31 -18.58
N TRP A 214 4.01 -19.18 -18.56
CA TRP A 214 2.88 -18.90 -19.45
C TRP A 214 3.19 -17.85 -20.54
N ILE A 215 4.40 -17.28 -20.55
CA ILE A 215 4.84 -16.36 -21.60
C ILE A 215 4.95 -17.14 -22.92
N GLY A 216 4.00 -16.91 -23.82
CA GLY A 216 3.89 -17.59 -25.11
C GLY A 216 2.50 -18.18 -25.41
N THR A 217 1.63 -18.27 -24.40
CA THR A 217 0.21 -18.58 -24.60
C THR A 217 -0.57 -17.27 -24.79
N PHE A 218 -1.25 -17.12 -25.93
CA PHE A 218 -1.92 -15.86 -26.27
C PHE A 218 -3.24 -15.70 -25.50
N PRO A 219 -3.56 -14.49 -24.98
CA PRO A 219 -4.83 -14.16 -24.31
C PRO A 219 -6.08 -14.65 -25.03
N GLU A 220 -6.05 -14.68 -26.36
CA GLU A 220 -7.19 -15.05 -27.21
C GLU A 220 -7.51 -16.55 -27.18
N ASP A 221 -6.53 -17.38 -26.82
CA ASP A 221 -6.71 -18.83 -26.69
C ASP A 221 -7.25 -19.23 -25.31
N TYR A 222 -7.10 -18.37 -24.30
CA TYR A 222 -7.45 -18.66 -22.89
C TYR A 222 -8.90 -19.08 -22.63
N PRO A 223 -9.94 -18.43 -23.20
CA PRO A 223 -11.31 -18.82 -22.89
C PRO A 223 -11.64 -20.26 -23.34
N ASN A 224 -10.83 -20.84 -24.25
CA ASN A 224 -11.02 -22.19 -24.77
C ASN A 224 -9.99 -23.20 -24.24
N LEU A 225 -9.00 -22.76 -23.46
CA LEU A 225 -7.96 -23.60 -22.88
C LEU A 225 -8.48 -24.31 -21.63
N VAL A 226 -8.78 -25.60 -21.77
CA VAL A 226 -9.08 -26.47 -20.62
C VAL A 226 -7.77 -26.93 -19.99
N PHE A 227 -7.47 -26.38 -18.81
CA PHE A 227 -6.28 -26.78 -18.07
C PHE A 227 -6.47 -28.14 -17.40
N PRO A 228 -5.42 -28.99 -17.34
CA PRO A 228 -5.40 -30.13 -16.44
C PRO A 228 -5.75 -29.71 -15.00
N PRO A 229 -6.48 -30.52 -14.22
CA PRO A 229 -6.97 -30.13 -12.90
C PRO A 229 -5.89 -29.59 -11.95
N VAL A 230 -4.68 -30.16 -12.01
CA VAL A 230 -3.53 -29.73 -11.19
C VAL A 230 -3.06 -28.33 -11.58
N GLN A 231 -3.02 -28.01 -12.87
CA GLN A 231 -2.62 -26.68 -13.36
C GLN A 231 -3.69 -25.64 -13.02
N GLN A 232 -4.98 -25.98 -13.19
CA GLN A 232 -6.07 -25.12 -12.78
C GLN A 232 -6.00 -24.81 -11.28
N ALA A 233 -5.75 -25.82 -10.43
CA ALA A 233 -5.61 -25.62 -9.00
C ALA A 233 -4.43 -24.71 -8.64
N LEU A 234 -3.31 -24.78 -9.38
CA LEU A 234 -2.16 -23.88 -9.19
C LEU A 234 -2.48 -22.44 -9.59
N LEU A 235 -3.19 -22.23 -10.70
CA LEU A 235 -3.65 -20.90 -11.14
C LEU A 235 -4.67 -20.32 -10.16
N ASP A 236 -5.62 -21.13 -9.71
CA ASP A 236 -6.58 -20.74 -8.69
C ASP A 236 -5.88 -20.35 -7.38
N LEU A 237 -4.88 -21.12 -6.95
CA LEU A 237 -4.10 -20.80 -5.75
C LEU A 237 -3.30 -19.50 -5.92
N SER A 238 -2.82 -19.22 -7.14
CA SER A 238 -2.00 -18.04 -7.40
C SER A 238 -2.78 -16.72 -7.27
N THR A 239 -4.09 -16.74 -7.51
CA THR A 239 -4.96 -15.57 -7.25
C THR A 239 -4.95 -15.17 -5.77
N ALA A 240 -5.02 -16.14 -4.87
CA ALA A 240 -5.04 -15.94 -3.43
C ALA A 240 -3.64 -15.80 -2.82
N TRP A 241 -2.57 -15.99 -3.61
CA TRP A 241 -1.20 -16.02 -3.11
C TRP A 241 -0.77 -14.75 -2.36
N PRO A 242 -1.04 -13.52 -2.87
CA PRO A 242 -0.71 -12.30 -2.14
C PRO A 242 -1.44 -12.22 -0.79
N ALA A 243 -2.72 -12.60 -0.77
CA ALA A 243 -3.53 -12.61 0.45
C ALA A 243 -2.99 -13.62 1.47
N LEU A 244 -2.54 -14.79 1.01
CA LEU A 244 -1.90 -15.81 1.84
C LEU A 244 -0.61 -15.29 2.50
N VAL A 245 0.31 -14.71 1.70
CA VAL A 245 1.58 -14.18 2.21
C VAL A 245 1.34 -13.10 3.27
N LEU A 246 0.43 -12.16 3.00
CA LEU A 246 0.10 -11.09 3.94
C LEU A 246 -0.64 -11.60 5.18
N SER A 247 -1.48 -12.62 5.06
CA SER A 247 -2.13 -13.30 6.20
C SER A 247 -1.11 -14.01 7.09
N LEU A 248 -0.07 -14.63 6.51
CA LEU A 248 1.04 -15.22 7.27
C LEU A 248 1.88 -14.14 7.96
N ALA A 249 2.13 -13.01 7.30
CA ALA A 249 2.81 -11.86 7.93
C ALA A 249 2.00 -11.30 9.10
N TYR A 250 0.68 -11.19 8.94
CA TYR A 250 -0.26 -10.81 9.99
C TYR A 250 -0.21 -11.79 11.17
N LEU A 251 -0.33 -13.11 10.92
CA LEU A 251 -0.22 -14.16 11.94
C LEU A 251 1.11 -14.07 12.71
N ALA A 252 2.22 -13.92 11.98
CA ALA A 252 3.56 -13.85 12.57
C ALA A 252 3.74 -12.60 13.44
N ARG A 253 3.09 -11.48 13.10
CA ARG A 253 3.07 -10.26 13.92
C ARG A 253 2.17 -10.45 15.13
N LEU A 254 0.96 -10.98 14.95
CA LEU A 254 -0.04 -11.19 16.01
C LEU A 254 0.47 -12.13 17.11
N ALA A 255 1.29 -13.12 16.77
CA ALA A 255 1.88 -14.05 17.72
C ALA A 255 2.94 -13.40 18.65
N ARG A 256 3.36 -12.15 18.42
CA ARG A 256 4.38 -11.47 19.25
C ARG A 256 3.76 -10.71 20.42
N PRO A 257 4.31 -10.85 21.64
CA PRO A 257 3.68 -10.32 22.86
C PRO A 257 3.59 -8.78 22.91
N ASN A 258 4.60 -8.07 22.37
CA ASN A 258 4.73 -6.61 22.48
C ASN A 258 4.31 -5.87 21.20
N THR A 259 3.39 -6.43 20.43
CA THR A 259 2.92 -5.77 19.21
C THR A 259 1.72 -4.88 19.49
N ASP A 260 1.77 -3.68 18.92
CA ASP A 260 0.62 -2.80 18.86
C ASP A 260 -0.51 -3.48 18.06
N PRO A 261 -1.67 -3.75 18.68
CA PRO A 261 -2.77 -4.42 18.00
C PRO A 261 -3.30 -3.62 16.80
N LEU A 262 -3.24 -2.29 16.85
CA LEU A 262 -3.74 -1.43 15.77
C LEU A 262 -2.85 -1.51 14.54
N HIS A 263 -1.54 -1.43 14.72
CA HIS A 263 -0.57 -1.68 13.63
C HIS A 263 -0.72 -3.09 13.05
N THR A 264 -0.98 -4.09 13.90
CA THR A 264 -1.19 -5.47 13.46
C THR A 264 -2.48 -5.58 12.65
N GLY A 265 -3.56 -4.91 13.06
CA GLY A 265 -4.79 -4.76 12.27
C GLY A 265 -4.55 -4.08 10.91
N GLY A 266 -3.57 -3.18 10.82
CA GLY A 266 -3.10 -2.63 9.55
C GLY A 266 -2.61 -3.68 8.55
N ILE A 267 -1.90 -4.71 9.01
CA ILE A 267 -1.44 -5.80 8.13
C ILE A 267 -2.64 -6.57 7.60
N ALA A 268 -3.66 -6.83 8.43
CA ALA A 268 -4.91 -7.44 7.98
C ALA A 268 -5.66 -6.57 6.96
N LEU A 269 -5.68 -5.24 7.15
CA LEU A 269 -6.22 -4.29 6.18
C LEU A 269 -5.50 -4.38 4.83
N ALA A 270 -4.18 -4.58 4.83
CA ALA A 270 -3.39 -4.73 3.60
C ALA A 270 -3.74 -6.00 2.79
N VAL A 271 -4.46 -6.95 3.38
CA VAL A 271 -4.96 -8.14 2.69
C VAL A 271 -6.18 -7.81 1.83
N LEU A 272 -7.03 -6.86 2.23
CA LEU A 272 -8.33 -6.62 1.59
C LEU A 272 -8.30 -6.21 0.12
N PRO A 273 -7.34 -5.39 -0.38
CA PRO A 273 -7.30 -5.05 -1.80
C PRO A 273 -7.15 -6.29 -2.69
N TRP A 274 -6.57 -7.36 -2.16
CA TRP A 274 -6.43 -8.64 -2.85
C TRP A 274 -7.74 -9.43 -2.92
N THR A 275 -8.88 -8.91 -2.47
CA THR A 275 -10.19 -9.46 -2.84
C THR A 275 -10.54 -9.14 -4.29
N LEU A 276 -9.98 -8.06 -4.84
CA LEU A 276 -10.01 -7.67 -6.25
C LEU A 276 -8.89 -8.41 -7.02
N THR A 277 -8.69 -9.70 -6.75
CA THR A 277 -7.54 -10.46 -7.27
C THR A 277 -7.41 -10.31 -8.78
N VAL A 278 -6.20 -10.50 -9.27
CA VAL A 278 -5.90 -10.36 -10.69
C VAL A 278 -5.99 -11.72 -11.35
N VAL A 279 -6.66 -11.80 -12.50
CA VAL A 279 -6.88 -13.07 -13.20
C VAL A 279 -5.53 -13.62 -13.70
N PRO A 280 -5.15 -14.85 -13.32
CA PRO A 280 -3.93 -15.49 -13.78
C PRO A 280 -4.11 -15.92 -15.25
N PRO A 281 -3.01 -16.24 -15.94
CA PRO A 281 -1.62 -16.23 -15.47
C PRO A 281 -0.89 -14.91 -15.72
N LEU A 282 -1.49 -14.00 -16.49
CA LEU A 282 -0.84 -12.74 -16.89
C LEU A 282 -1.07 -11.59 -15.93
N TYR A 283 -2.03 -11.73 -14.99
CA TYR A 283 -2.33 -10.73 -13.97
C TYR A 283 -2.54 -9.32 -14.57
N ARG A 284 -3.42 -9.22 -15.58
CA ARG A 284 -3.75 -7.95 -16.26
C ARG A 284 -5.17 -7.46 -16.02
N SER A 285 -6.07 -8.35 -15.63
CA SER A 285 -7.50 -8.09 -15.53
C SER A 285 -8.05 -8.40 -14.14
N ILE A 286 -9.14 -7.76 -13.76
CA ILE A 286 -9.93 -8.09 -12.57
C ILE A 286 -11.06 -9.05 -13.01
N PRO A 287 -11.47 -10.03 -12.18
CA PRO A 287 -12.63 -10.85 -12.46
C PRO A 287 -13.86 -9.99 -12.77
N THR A 288 -14.49 -10.26 -13.91
CA THR A 288 -15.72 -9.59 -14.34
C THR A 288 -16.96 -10.30 -13.78
N ASP A 289 -16.83 -11.56 -13.40
CA ASP A 289 -17.91 -12.35 -12.80
C ASP A 289 -18.03 -12.09 -11.28
N ALA A 290 -19.26 -11.83 -10.83
CA ALA A 290 -19.59 -11.72 -9.42
C ALA A 290 -19.25 -13.00 -8.64
N HIS A 291 -19.37 -14.17 -9.28
CA HIS A 291 -19.00 -15.45 -8.67
C HIS A 291 -17.53 -15.50 -8.28
N ASP A 292 -16.64 -15.08 -9.18
CA ASP A 292 -15.20 -15.04 -8.92
C ASP A 292 -14.84 -14.03 -7.84
N LEU A 293 -15.46 -12.85 -7.85
CA LEU A 293 -15.27 -11.85 -6.80
C LEU A 293 -15.69 -12.40 -5.42
N LEU A 294 -16.85 -13.07 -5.34
CA LEU A 294 -17.32 -13.72 -4.11
C LEU A 294 -16.38 -14.85 -3.66
N ARG A 295 -15.90 -15.67 -4.60
CA ARG A 295 -14.92 -16.73 -4.33
C ARG A 295 -13.64 -16.15 -3.74
N ASN A 296 -13.07 -15.12 -4.37
CA ASN A 296 -11.84 -14.47 -3.94
C ASN A 296 -11.99 -13.77 -2.58
N ALA A 297 -13.11 -13.08 -2.37
CA ALA A 297 -13.45 -12.49 -1.08
C ALA A 297 -13.56 -13.58 0.00
N GLY A 298 -14.27 -14.68 -0.28
CA GLY A 298 -14.42 -15.82 0.62
C GLY A 298 -13.07 -16.40 1.04
N VAL A 299 -12.20 -16.73 0.08
CA VAL A 299 -10.85 -17.25 0.36
C VAL A 299 -10.04 -16.27 1.22
N THR A 300 -10.08 -14.99 0.89
CA THR A 300 -9.37 -13.94 1.63
C THR A 300 -9.85 -13.85 3.08
N PHE A 301 -11.17 -13.88 3.30
CA PHE A 301 -11.74 -13.84 4.65
C PHE A 301 -11.43 -15.11 5.45
N VAL A 302 -11.46 -16.29 4.82
CA VAL A 302 -11.06 -17.54 5.47
C VAL A 302 -9.60 -17.45 5.92
N LEU A 303 -8.68 -17.02 5.06
CA LEU A 303 -7.26 -16.87 5.41
C LEU A 303 -7.05 -15.91 6.60
N LEU A 304 -7.73 -14.77 6.59
CA LEU A 304 -7.69 -13.80 7.69
C LEU A 304 -8.28 -14.38 8.99
N ALA A 305 -9.42 -15.08 8.91
CA ALA A 305 -10.05 -15.70 10.06
C ALA A 305 -9.16 -16.79 10.67
N THR A 306 -8.57 -17.66 9.83
CA THR A 306 -7.63 -18.69 10.27
C THR A 306 -6.40 -18.08 10.92
N ALA A 307 -5.78 -17.06 10.30
CA ALA A 307 -4.63 -16.36 10.86
C ALA A 307 -4.95 -15.69 12.21
N THR A 308 -6.14 -15.09 12.33
CA THR A 308 -6.61 -14.46 13.57
C THR A 308 -6.77 -15.50 14.67
N THR A 309 -7.49 -16.59 14.41
CA THR A 309 -7.75 -17.67 15.37
C THR A 309 -6.47 -18.32 15.85
N ILE A 310 -5.55 -18.67 14.94
CA ILE A 310 -4.26 -19.27 15.32
C ILE A 310 -3.42 -18.27 16.12
N GLY A 311 -3.39 -17.00 15.72
CA GLY A 311 -2.59 -15.98 16.39
C GLY A 311 -3.09 -15.67 17.80
N THR A 312 -4.41 -15.59 18.02
CA THR A 312 -5.00 -15.37 19.35
C THR A 312 -4.78 -16.57 20.28
N LEU A 313 -4.95 -17.80 19.78
CA LEU A 313 -4.64 -19.03 20.52
C LEU A 313 -3.18 -19.05 20.98
N ARG A 314 -2.23 -18.81 20.06
CA ARG A 314 -0.79 -18.76 20.38
C ARG A 314 -0.45 -17.67 21.38
N ARG A 315 -1.10 -16.50 21.28
CA ARG A 315 -0.89 -15.39 22.21
C ARG A 315 -1.38 -15.74 23.62
N ASN A 316 -2.54 -16.40 23.72
CA ASN A 316 -3.11 -16.81 25.00
C ASN A 316 -2.26 -17.90 25.67
N SER A 317 -1.83 -18.92 24.94
CA SER A 317 -0.94 -19.97 25.49
C SER A 317 0.40 -19.44 26.00
N ARG A 318 0.92 -18.35 25.40
CA ARG A 318 2.14 -17.69 25.89
C ARG A 318 1.89 -16.88 27.16
N ARG A 319 0.73 -16.23 27.29
CA ARG A 319 0.35 -15.49 28.49
C ARG A 319 0.16 -16.42 29.68
N THR A 320 -0.48 -17.57 29.49
CA THR A 320 -0.68 -18.55 30.58
C THR A 320 0.65 -19.10 31.08
N ARG A 321 1.60 -19.42 30.20
CA ARG A 321 2.95 -19.87 30.60
C ARG A 321 3.76 -18.83 31.38
N LEU A 322 3.53 -17.54 31.12
CA LEU A 322 4.22 -16.46 31.86
C LEU A 322 3.52 -16.12 33.18
N ALA A 323 2.25 -16.51 33.34
CA ALA A 323 1.47 -16.29 34.56
C ALA A 323 1.60 -17.45 35.55
N GLU A 324 2.18 -18.58 35.16
CA GLU A 324 2.54 -19.66 36.05
C GLU A 324 3.70 -19.15 36.93
N PRO A 325 3.46 -18.88 38.24
CA PRO A 325 4.50 -18.38 39.13
C PRO A 325 5.64 -19.37 39.14
N ASP A 326 6.89 -18.89 39.10
CA ASP A 326 8.10 -19.72 39.27
C ASP A 326 7.81 -20.68 40.43
N GLY A 327 7.53 -21.94 40.09
CA GLY A 327 7.18 -22.96 41.08
C GLY A 327 8.25 -22.97 42.15
N PRO A 328 7.89 -23.26 43.42
CA PRO A 328 8.78 -23.10 44.56
C PRO A 328 10.13 -23.70 44.18
N ARG A 329 11.16 -22.84 44.01
CA ARG A 329 12.53 -23.28 43.78
C ARG A 329 12.78 -24.22 44.93
N ALA A 330 12.88 -25.51 44.62
CA ALA A 330 13.19 -26.54 45.61
C ALA A 330 14.37 -25.99 46.39
N SER A 331 14.12 -25.66 47.65
CA SER A 331 15.12 -25.15 48.56
C SER A 331 16.30 -26.10 48.47
N ASP A 332 17.46 -25.57 48.05
CA ASP A 332 18.71 -26.31 48.05
C ASP A 332 18.83 -27.07 49.38
N PRO A 333 19.05 -28.39 49.36
CA PRO A 333 19.33 -29.11 50.58
C PRO A 333 20.70 -28.65 51.09
N THR A 334 20.71 -27.65 51.96
CA THR A 334 21.86 -27.34 52.79
C THR A 334 21.93 -28.37 53.92
N VAL A 335 23.02 -29.14 53.89
CA VAL A 335 23.61 -29.96 54.97
C VAL A 335 22.99 -31.33 55.20
#